data_AF-A0A2V6BRF9-F1
#
_entry.id   AF-A0A2V6BRF9-F1
#
_cell.length_a   1.000
_cell.length_b   1.000
_cell.length_c   1.000
_cell.angle_alpha   90.00
_cell.angle_beta   90.00
_cell.angle_gamma   90.00
#
_symmetry.space_group_name_H-M   'P 1'
#
loop_
_entity.id
_entity.type
_entity.pdbx_description
1 polymer ?
#
loop_
_entity_poly.entity_id
_entity_poly.type
_entity_poly.pdbx_seq_one_letter_code
_entity_poly.pdbx_strand_id
1 'polypeptide(L)'
;MSNVRQDRHVEGDWWPDPIPANVEFGEGFYCESAQIFRKLRSKESGAVIIGKHVSCYAGCSFSVGENGRCTIGDFTLLNGALIMADDKIEIGSYCLVSWNVGIADSDFHPLEPAQRLVDAQALAPYFKNRPERPRLKTAPVIIADNVWIGMNAVILKGVTIGENSVVAAGSVVTKSVERNTVVAGNPAIAVKQFKK
;
A
#
# COMPACT_ATOMS: atom_id res chain seq x y z
N MET A 1 3.40 20.43 14.01
CA MET A 1 4.58 20.76 13.20
C MET A 1 4.86 19.56 12.28
N SER A 2 5.21 19.80 11.02
CA SER A 2 5.53 18.78 9.99
C SER A 2 6.81 19.21 9.27
N ASN A 3 7.58 18.27 8.72
CA ASN A 3 8.73 18.57 7.85
C ASN A 3 8.31 18.86 6.39
N VAL A 4 7.02 18.76 6.07
CA VAL A 4 6.45 19.20 4.80
C VAL A 4 6.13 20.69 4.90
N ARG A 5 6.76 21.47 4.02
CA ARG A 5 6.60 22.92 3.95
C ARG A 5 5.25 23.30 3.31
N GLN A 6 4.89 24.58 3.39
CA GLN A 6 3.65 25.11 2.79
C GLN A 6 3.59 24.92 1.26
N ASP A 7 4.74 24.93 0.59
CA ASP A 7 4.88 24.65 -0.84
C ASP A 7 4.86 23.15 -1.17
N ARG A 8 4.54 22.29 -0.19
CA ARG A 8 4.46 20.82 -0.27
C ARG A 8 5.78 20.10 -0.56
N HIS A 9 6.92 20.79 -0.48
CA HIS A 9 8.22 20.12 -0.51
C HIS A 9 8.60 19.63 0.89
N VAL A 10 9.35 18.53 0.92
CA VAL A 10 9.88 17.95 2.15
C VAL A 10 11.21 18.63 2.50
N GLU A 11 11.39 19.03 3.76
CA GLU A 11 12.62 19.65 4.23
C GLU A 11 13.82 18.72 4.08
N GLY A 12 14.91 19.22 3.48
CA GLY A 12 16.15 18.45 3.27
C GLY A 12 16.05 17.35 2.22
N ASP A 13 14.93 17.26 1.49
CA ASP A 13 14.71 16.25 0.46
C ASP A 13 15.50 16.56 -0.81
N TRP A 14 16.10 15.53 -1.40
CA TRP A 14 16.82 15.62 -2.66
C TRP A 14 15.88 15.49 -3.86
N TRP A 15 14.67 14.95 -3.65
CA TRP A 15 13.65 14.85 -4.69
C TRP A 15 13.15 16.25 -5.06
N PRO A 16 13.16 16.62 -6.36
CA PRO A 16 12.95 18.01 -6.75
C PRO A 16 11.47 18.43 -6.75
N ASP A 17 10.54 17.47 -6.88
CA ASP A 17 9.12 17.78 -7.04
C ASP A 17 8.38 17.82 -5.68
N PRO A 18 7.37 18.68 -5.53
CA PRO A 18 6.53 18.69 -4.35
C PRO A 18 5.68 17.43 -4.25
N ILE A 19 5.12 17.17 -3.06
CA ILE A 19 4.09 16.14 -2.89
C ILE A 19 2.91 16.46 -3.84
N PRO A 20 2.47 15.50 -4.67
CA PRO A 20 1.42 15.72 -5.66
C PRO A 20 0.13 16.29 -5.07
N ALA A 21 -0.57 17.16 -5.78
CA ALA A 21 -1.76 17.86 -5.29
C ALA A 21 -2.95 16.92 -4.97
N ASN A 22 -2.98 15.72 -5.55
CA ASN A 22 -3.98 14.68 -5.29
C ASN A 22 -3.65 13.81 -4.05
N VAL A 23 -2.63 14.20 -3.26
CA VAL A 23 -2.34 13.63 -1.94
C VAL A 23 -2.83 14.60 -0.88
N GLU A 24 -3.73 14.13 -0.03
CA GLU A 24 -4.19 14.85 1.15
C GLU A 24 -3.46 14.30 2.38
N PHE A 25 -3.01 15.17 3.27
CA PHE A 25 -2.33 14.75 4.49
C PHE A 25 -2.69 15.63 5.69
N GLY A 26 -2.87 14.98 6.83
CA GLY A 26 -3.18 15.63 8.10
C GLY A 26 -2.00 16.36 8.73
N GLU A 27 -2.28 17.08 9.81
CA GLU A 27 -1.25 17.74 10.60
C GLU A 27 -0.21 16.74 11.12
N GLY A 28 1.06 17.16 11.13
CA GLY A 28 2.14 16.31 11.64
C GLY A 28 2.49 15.11 10.76
N PHE A 29 1.97 15.03 9.52
CA PHE A 29 2.47 14.09 8.53
C PHE A 29 3.98 14.26 8.36
N TYR A 30 4.69 13.14 8.33
CA TYR A 30 6.12 13.07 8.10
C TYR A 30 6.42 12.08 6.98
N CYS A 31 7.28 12.48 6.06
CA CYS A 31 7.98 11.54 5.19
C CYS A 31 9.43 12.00 4.96
N GLU A 32 10.33 11.05 4.71
CA GLU A 32 11.73 11.36 4.41
C GLU A 32 11.91 11.98 3.01
N SER A 33 10.99 11.69 2.09
CA SER A 33 11.03 12.23 0.73
C SER A 33 9.65 12.24 0.07
N ALA A 34 9.38 13.22 -0.78
CA ALA A 34 8.22 13.24 -1.68
C ALA A 34 8.32 12.16 -2.77
N GLN A 35 9.50 11.58 -2.98
CA GLN A 35 9.74 10.49 -3.92
C GLN A 35 8.81 9.28 -3.70
N ILE A 36 8.30 9.07 -2.47
CA ILE A 36 7.38 7.98 -2.15
C ILE A 36 6.11 7.98 -3.04
N PHE A 37 5.78 9.12 -3.67
CA PHE A 37 4.65 9.28 -4.58
C PHE A 37 5.02 9.23 -6.08
N ARG A 38 6.26 8.94 -6.44
CA ARG A 38 6.73 8.93 -7.86
C ARG A 38 5.97 7.98 -8.80
N LYS A 39 5.19 7.04 -8.25
CA LYS A 39 4.37 6.06 -8.98
C LYS A 39 2.87 6.30 -8.84
N LEU A 40 2.46 7.43 -8.29
CA LEU A 40 1.07 7.86 -8.21
C LEU A 40 0.57 8.27 -9.61
N ARG A 41 -0.42 7.54 -10.11
CA ARG A 41 -1.06 7.78 -11.42
C ARG A 41 -2.55 8.06 -11.32
N SER A 42 -3.13 7.88 -10.13
CA SER A 42 -4.57 8.03 -9.90
C SER A 42 -5.07 9.41 -10.29
N LYS A 43 -6.19 9.43 -11.01
CA LYS A 43 -6.93 10.63 -11.42
C LYS A 43 -8.08 10.96 -10.46
N GLU A 44 -8.29 10.10 -9.46
CA GLU A 44 -9.34 10.27 -8.46
C GLU A 44 -8.99 11.44 -7.51
N SER A 45 -10.01 12.20 -7.10
CA SER A 45 -9.88 13.15 -6.00
C SER A 45 -9.58 12.40 -4.70
N GLY A 46 -8.59 12.83 -3.93
CA GLY A 46 -8.15 12.12 -2.73
C GLY A 46 -7.56 10.75 -3.04
N ALA A 47 -6.73 10.67 -4.09
CA ALA A 47 -6.08 9.41 -4.52
C ALA A 47 -5.26 8.76 -3.40
N VAL A 48 -4.59 9.59 -2.58
CA VAL A 48 -3.97 9.15 -1.33
C VAL A 48 -4.39 10.12 -0.24
N ILE A 49 -5.00 9.58 0.82
CA ILE A 49 -5.41 10.35 2.01
C ILE A 49 -4.61 9.82 3.19
N ILE A 50 -3.89 10.71 3.85
CA ILE A 50 -3.02 10.39 4.97
C ILE A 50 -3.54 11.12 6.21
N GLY A 51 -3.78 10.37 7.27
CA GLY A 51 -4.24 10.89 8.55
C GLY A 51 -3.23 11.79 9.26
N LYS A 52 -3.59 12.20 10.47
CA LYS A 52 -2.74 13.00 11.35
C LYS A 52 -1.60 12.16 11.88
N HIS A 53 -0.42 12.78 12.02
CA HIS A 53 0.75 12.15 12.65
C HIS A 53 1.18 10.81 12.03
N VAL A 54 0.87 10.59 10.75
CA VAL A 54 1.40 9.45 10.00
C VAL A 54 2.86 9.70 9.67
N SER A 55 3.69 8.67 9.81
CA SER A 55 5.11 8.74 9.48
C SER A 55 5.50 7.68 8.45
N CYS A 56 6.12 8.13 7.35
CA CYS A 56 6.63 7.28 6.28
C CYS A 56 8.17 7.32 6.27
N TYR A 57 8.80 6.21 6.65
CA TYR A 57 10.25 6.02 6.70
C TYR A 57 10.75 5.04 5.63
N ALA A 58 12.07 5.02 5.41
CA ALA A 58 12.83 4.06 4.62
C ALA A 58 12.28 3.78 3.21
N GLY A 59 11.88 4.84 2.50
CA GLY A 59 11.51 4.73 1.09
C GLY A 59 10.21 3.96 0.82
N CYS A 60 9.16 4.22 1.61
CA CYS A 60 7.80 3.82 1.28
C CYS A 60 7.46 4.11 -0.21
N SER A 61 6.56 3.33 -0.79
CA SER A 61 6.12 3.53 -2.17
C SER A 61 4.61 3.47 -2.28
N PHE A 62 4.01 4.55 -2.75
CA PHE A 62 2.60 4.64 -3.11
C PHE A 62 2.46 4.48 -4.62
N SER A 63 2.38 3.24 -5.06
CA SER A 63 2.11 2.88 -6.46
C SER A 63 0.60 2.74 -6.66
N VAL A 64 -0.08 3.86 -6.85
CA VAL A 64 -1.54 3.91 -7.01
C VAL A 64 -1.87 4.11 -8.49
N GLY A 65 -2.56 3.12 -9.08
CA GLY A 65 -3.01 3.10 -10.48
C GLY A 65 -4.05 4.17 -10.80
N GLU A 66 -4.45 4.29 -12.07
CA GLU A 66 -5.30 5.40 -12.54
C GLU A 66 -6.64 5.55 -11.81
N ASN A 67 -7.21 4.44 -11.35
CA ASN A 67 -8.47 4.40 -10.59
C ASN A 67 -8.25 4.02 -9.11
N GLY A 68 -7.00 3.80 -8.71
CA GLY A 68 -6.66 3.32 -7.38
C GLY A 68 -6.81 4.41 -6.33
N ARG A 69 -7.11 4.00 -5.10
CA ARG A 69 -7.13 4.88 -3.93
C ARG A 69 -6.42 4.24 -2.74
N CYS A 70 -5.79 5.07 -1.92
CA CYS A 70 -5.20 4.62 -0.67
C CYS A 70 -5.56 5.56 0.48
N THR A 71 -5.97 5.00 1.63
CA THR A 71 -6.18 5.77 2.86
C THR A 71 -5.34 5.21 4.00
N ILE A 72 -4.69 6.08 4.75
CA ILE A 72 -3.90 5.72 5.94
C ILE A 72 -4.47 6.49 7.14
N GLY A 73 -4.84 5.78 8.20
CA GLY A 73 -5.38 6.37 9.43
C GLY A 73 -4.33 7.06 10.31
N ASP A 74 -4.80 7.73 11.35
CA ASP A 74 -3.98 8.57 12.21
C ASP A 74 -2.94 7.74 12.99
N PHE A 75 -1.79 8.35 13.32
CA PHE A 75 -0.72 7.74 14.12
C PHE A 75 -0.19 6.40 13.57
N THR A 76 -0.40 6.13 12.28
CA THR A 76 0.15 4.95 11.61
C THR A 76 1.58 5.21 11.15
N LEU A 77 2.47 4.25 11.39
CA LEU A 77 3.85 4.28 10.93
C LEU A 77 4.05 3.25 9.82
N LEU A 78 4.60 3.71 8.70
CA LEU A 78 5.00 2.88 7.57
C LEU A 78 6.53 2.96 7.43
N ASN A 79 7.18 1.82 7.30
CA ASN A 79 8.62 1.76 7.11
C ASN A 79 8.94 0.93 5.87
N GLY A 80 9.41 1.54 4.79
CA GLY A 80 9.70 0.86 3.53
C GLY A 80 8.53 0.05 2.95
N ALA A 81 7.29 0.41 3.31
CA ALA A 81 6.09 -0.31 2.87
C ALA A 81 5.80 -0.04 1.38
N LEU A 82 5.40 -1.08 0.66
CA LEU A 82 5.04 -1.03 -0.76
C LEU A 82 3.52 -1.13 -0.89
N ILE A 83 2.87 0.00 -1.13
CA ILE A 83 1.43 0.11 -1.34
C ILE A 83 1.16 0.08 -2.85
N MET A 84 0.47 -0.95 -3.32
CA MET A 84 0.19 -1.17 -4.73
C MET A 84 -1.32 -1.28 -4.94
N ALA A 85 -1.97 -0.16 -5.26
CA ALA A 85 -3.42 -0.06 -5.34
C ALA A 85 -3.88 0.24 -6.78
N ASP A 86 -4.55 -0.70 -7.42
CA ASP A 86 -5.31 -0.48 -8.67
C ASP A 86 -6.83 -0.28 -8.42
N ASP A 87 -7.29 -0.53 -7.19
CA ASP A 87 -8.67 -0.38 -6.71
C ASP A 87 -8.71 0.43 -5.41
N LYS A 88 -8.48 -0.22 -4.25
CA LYS A 88 -8.56 0.42 -2.94
C LYS A 88 -7.73 -0.32 -1.89
N ILE A 89 -6.84 0.41 -1.20
CA ILE A 89 -6.14 -0.06 0.00
C ILE A 89 -6.44 0.88 1.16
N GLU A 90 -6.99 0.34 2.25
CA GLU A 90 -7.28 1.09 3.47
C GLU A 90 -6.43 0.55 4.61
N ILE A 91 -5.68 1.42 5.28
CA ILE A 91 -4.94 1.12 6.50
C ILE A 91 -5.50 2.00 7.61
N GLY A 92 -5.92 1.38 8.70
CA GLY A 92 -6.47 2.05 9.87
C GLY A 92 -5.46 2.90 10.63
N SER A 93 -5.89 3.38 11.78
CA SER A 93 -5.11 4.19 12.70
C SER A 93 -4.28 3.31 13.64
N TYR A 94 -3.20 3.87 14.18
CA TYR A 94 -2.30 3.21 15.13
C TYR A 94 -1.66 1.92 14.59
N CYS A 95 -1.55 1.78 13.27
CA CYS A 95 -0.91 0.62 12.65
C CYS A 95 0.61 0.80 12.63
N LEU A 96 1.32 -0.32 12.76
CA LEU A 96 2.77 -0.38 12.61
C LEU A 96 3.09 -1.32 11.46
N VAL A 97 3.60 -0.77 10.35
CA VAL A 97 3.96 -1.54 9.15
C VAL A 97 5.47 -1.52 8.98
N SER A 98 6.09 -2.68 9.14
CA SER A 98 7.54 -2.83 9.14
C SER A 98 8.15 -2.85 7.73
N TRP A 99 9.48 -2.95 7.67
CA TRP A 99 10.27 -2.89 6.43
C TRP A 99 9.80 -3.86 5.35
N ASN A 100 9.70 -3.36 4.12
CA ASN A 100 9.48 -4.14 2.91
C ASN A 100 8.19 -5.01 2.97
N VAL A 101 7.17 -4.52 3.65
CA VAL A 101 5.83 -5.11 3.58
C VAL A 101 5.19 -4.76 2.24
N GLY A 102 4.74 -5.77 1.51
CA GLY A 102 3.99 -5.61 0.26
C GLY A 102 2.49 -5.72 0.48
N ILE A 103 1.72 -4.72 0.04
CA ILE A 103 0.26 -4.71 0.13
C ILE A 103 -0.29 -4.47 -1.28
N ALA A 104 -1.01 -5.45 -1.82
CA ALA A 104 -1.49 -5.42 -3.20
C ALA A 104 -2.97 -5.79 -3.29
N ASP A 105 -3.77 -4.99 -3.98
CA ASP A 105 -5.19 -5.25 -4.27
C ASP A 105 -5.43 -5.86 -5.68
N SER A 106 -4.35 -6.21 -6.38
CA SER A 106 -4.35 -6.74 -7.74
C SER A 106 -3.20 -7.73 -7.93
N ASP A 107 -3.33 -8.64 -8.89
CA ASP A 107 -2.20 -9.48 -9.33
C ASP A 107 -1.33 -8.74 -10.36
N PHE A 108 -1.78 -7.56 -10.81
CA PHE A 108 -1.19 -6.71 -11.88
C PHE A 108 -1.09 -7.36 -13.26
N HIS A 109 -1.34 -8.67 -13.36
CA HIS A 109 -1.29 -9.47 -14.57
C HIS A 109 -2.40 -10.53 -14.56
N PRO A 110 -2.87 -10.97 -15.75
CA PRO A 110 -3.80 -12.09 -15.84
C PRO A 110 -3.18 -13.40 -15.34
N LEU A 111 -3.97 -14.15 -14.58
CA LEU A 111 -3.60 -15.52 -14.20
C LEU A 111 -3.66 -16.46 -15.39
N GLU A 112 -4.55 -16.21 -16.37
CA GLU A 112 -4.64 -17.10 -17.53
C GLU A 112 -3.43 -16.98 -18.46
N PRO A 113 -2.73 -18.09 -18.79
CA PRO A 113 -1.49 -18.05 -19.55
C PRO A 113 -1.59 -17.31 -20.89
N ALA A 114 -2.66 -17.57 -21.66
CA ALA A 114 -2.86 -16.92 -22.96
C ALA A 114 -3.04 -15.40 -22.82
N GLN A 115 -3.79 -14.95 -21.82
CA GLN A 115 -3.94 -13.53 -21.54
C GLN A 115 -2.64 -12.90 -21.04
N ARG A 116 -1.82 -13.63 -20.29
CA ARG A 116 -0.53 -13.13 -19.80
C ARG A 116 0.46 -12.86 -20.93
N LEU A 117 0.43 -13.62 -22.03
CA LEU A 117 1.21 -13.34 -23.24
C LEU A 117 0.79 -12.00 -23.89
N VAL A 118 -0.52 -11.78 -24.00
CA VAL A 118 -1.07 -10.50 -24.52
C VAL A 118 -0.67 -9.35 -23.61
N ASP A 119 -0.79 -9.51 -22.29
CA ASP A 119 -0.44 -8.48 -21.32
C ASP A 119 1.06 -8.10 -21.38
N ALA A 120 1.95 -9.08 -21.53
CA ALA A 120 3.38 -8.83 -21.67
C ALA A 120 3.72 -7.98 -22.91
N GLN A 121 3.07 -8.24 -24.05
CA GLN A 121 3.23 -7.43 -25.26
C GLN A 121 2.61 -6.04 -25.08
N ALA A 122 1.43 -5.98 -24.47
CA ALA A 122 0.74 -4.73 -24.18
C ALA A 122 1.55 -3.84 -23.23
N LEU A 123 2.40 -4.39 -22.36
CA LEU A 123 3.25 -3.66 -21.42
C LEU A 123 4.64 -3.27 -21.97
N ALA A 124 5.06 -3.77 -23.13
CA ALA A 124 6.36 -3.42 -23.73
C ALA A 124 6.33 -2.02 -24.38
N PRO A 125 6.94 -0.97 -23.78
CA PRO A 125 6.73 0.42 -24.19
C PRO A 125 7.12 0.75 -25.63
N TYR A 126 8.06 -0.02 -26.20
CA TYR A 126 8.61 0.20 -27.54
C TYR A 126 8.18 -0.86 -28.57
N PHE A 127 7.24 -1.75 -28.24
CA PHE A 127 6.69 -2.67 -29.22
C PHE A 127 5.72 -1.92 -30.14
N LYS A 128 5.89 -1.99 -31.46
CA LYS A 128 5.14 -1.15 -32.40
C LYS A 128 3.62 -1.42 -32.41
N ASN A 129 3.21 -2.68 -32.25
CA ASN A 129 1.82 -3.12 -32.40
C ASN A 129 1.29 -3.67 -31.07
N ARG A 130 1.30 -2.84 -30.02
CA ARG A 130 0.85 -3.26 -28.68
C ARG A 130 -0.64 -3.60 -28.73
N PRO A 131 -1.04 -4.82 -28.31
CA PRO A 131 -2.43 -5.11 -28.11
C PRO A 131 -2.97 -4.33 -26.89
N GLU A 132 -4.29 -4.29 -26.75
CA GLU A 132 -4.92 -3.80 -25.52
C GLU A 132 -4.56 -4.70 -24.34
N ARG A 133 -4.38 -4.11 -23.15
CA ARG A 133 -4.16 -4.90 -21.93
C ARG A 133 -5.45 -5.68 -21.60
N PRO A 134 -5.34 -6.96 -21.22
CA PRO A 134 -6.49 -7.69 -20.68
C PRO A 134 -7.03 -7.04 -19.41
N ARG A 135 -8.33 -7.21 -19.15
CA ARG A 135 -8.97 -6.72 -17.93
C ARG A 135 -8.41 -7.47 -16.71
N LEU A 136 -7.91 -6.72 -15.73
CA LEU A 136 -7.37 -7.25 -14.49
C LEU A 136 -8.47 -7.38 -13.43
N LYS A 137 -8.32 -8.37 -12.54
CA LYS A 137 -9.17 -8.56 -11.37
C LYS A 137 -8.53 -7.90 -10.16
N THR A 138 -9.24 -6.94 -9.57
CA THR A 138 -8.89 -6.30 -8.32
C THR A 138 -9.81 -6.77 -7.20
N ALA A 139 -9.36 -6.64 -5.96
CA ALA A 139 -10.19 -6.75 -4.77
C ALA A 139 -9.55 -5.94 -3.62
N PRO A 140 -10.33 -5.11 -2.91
CA PRO A 140 -9.78 -4.17 -1.94
C PRO A 140 -9.05 -4.90 -0.80
N VAL A 141 -8.04 -4.23 -0.24
CA VAL A 141 -7.35 -4.68 0.97
C VAL A 141 -7.68 -3.72 2.10
N ILE A 142 -8.10 -4.26 3.24
CA ILE A 142 -8.50 -3.49 4.41
C ILE A 142 -7.68 -3.95 5.61
N ILE A 143 -6.94 -3.04 6.21
CA ILE A 143 -6.19 -3.26 7.45
C ILE A 143 -6.88 -2.39 8.51
N ALA A 144 -7.50 -3.02 9.49
CA ALA A 144 -8.18 -2.31 10.57
C ALA A 144 -7.18 -1.63 11.52
N ASP A 145 -7.70 -0.93 12.53
CA ASP A 145 -6.89 -0.20 13.50
C ASP A 145 -5.99 -1.12 14.36
N ASN A 146 -4.88 -0.54 14.83
CA ASN A 146 -3.95 -1.16 15.76
C ASN A 146 -3.38 -2.52 15.25
N VAL A 147 -3.13 -2.63 13.95
CA VAL A 147 -2.51 -3.82 13.35
C VAL A 147 -1.00 -3.66 13.29
N TRP A 148 -0.26 -4.71 13.65
CA TRP A 148 1.18 -4.78 13.43
C TRP A 148 1.52 -5.78 12.32
N ILE A 149 2.26 -5.33 11.31
CA ILE A 149 2.71 -6.15 10.18
C ILE A 149 4.23 -6.22 10.20
N GLY A 150 4.76 -7.42 10.43
CA GLY A 150 6.19 -7.70 10.49
C GLY A 150 6.88 -7.61 9.13
N MET A 151 8.20 -7.41 9.15
CA MET A 151 9.00 -7.15 7.95
C MET A 151 8.86 -8.25 6.90
N ASN A 152 8.94 -7.89 5.62
CA ASN A 152 8.84 -8.80 4.47
C ASN A 152 7.53 -9.60 4.37
N ALA A 153 6.48 -9.22 5.10
CA ALA A 153 5.16 -9.82 4.91
C ALA A 153 4.50 -9.33 3.60
N VAL A 154 3.64 -10.18 3.02
CA VAL A 154 2.88 -9.89 1.81
C VAL A 154 1.39 -10.05 2.11
N ILE A 155 0.61 -9.00 1.84
CA ILE A 155 -0.85 -8.99 1.97
C ILE A 155 -1.46 -8.98 0.57
N LEU A 156 -2.21 -10.02 0.22
CA LEU A 156 -2.82 -10.18 -1.10
C LEU A 156 -4.22 -9.57 -1.18
N LYS A 157 -4.68 -9.39 -2.42
CA LYS A 157 -5.95 -8.76 -2.75
C LYS A 157 -7.15 -9.43 -2.07
N GLY A 158 -8.13 -8.63 -1.68
CA GLY A 158 -9.35 -9.10 -1.02
C GLY A 158 -9.17 -9.46 0.46
N VAL A 159 -7.97 -9.31 1.02
CA VAL A 159 -7.72 -9.59 2.44
C VAL A 159 -8.23 -8.44 3.31
N THR A 160 -8.95 -8.79 4.38
CA THR A 160 -9.19 -7.91 5.53
C THR A 160 -8.40 -8.40 6.74
N ILE A 161 -7.62 -7.54 7.39
CA ILE A 161 -6.94 -7.83 8.65
C ILE A 161 -7.69 -7.14 9.78
N GLY A 162 -8.26 -7.94 10.68
CA GLY A 162 -9.04 -7.44 11.82
C GLY A 162 -8.20 -6.68 12.84
N GLU A 163 -8.89 -5.85 13.62
CA GLU A 163 -8.31 -4.97 14.64
C GLU A 163 -7.42 -5.72 15.66
N ASN A 164 -6.36 -5.07 16.13
CA ASN A 164 -5.38 -5.60 17.12
C ASN A 164 -4.62 -6.85 16.65
N SER A 165 -4.72 -7.22 15.37
CA SER A 165 -4.06 -8.42 14.86
C SER A 165 -2.60 -8.19 14.52
N VAL A 166 -1.84 -9.29 14.49
CA VAL A 166 -0.40 -9.28 14.15
C VAL A 166 -0.16 -10.21 12.98
N VAL A 167 0.55 -9.72 11.97
CA VAL A 167 1.12 -10.54 10.89
C VAL A 167 2.60 -10.71 11.16
N ALA A 168 3.04 -11.94 11.41
CA ALA A 168 4.46 -12.21 11.66
C ALA A 168 5.32 -11.91 10.42
N ALA A 169 6.59 -11.60 10.65
CA ALA A 169 7.56 -11.33 9.58
C ALA A 169 7.61 -12.46 8.54
N GLY A 170 7.75 -12.10 7.26
CA GLY A 170 7.83 -13.04 6.14
C GLY A 170 6.54 -13.79 5.80
N SER A 171 5.42 -13.45 6.43
CA SER A 171 4.15 -14.14 6.18
C SER A 171 3.51 -13.75 4.86
N VAL A 172 2.83 -14.69 4.20
CA VAL A 172 2.03 -14.44 2.99
C VAL A 172 0.56 -14.62 3.33
N VAL A 173 -0.15 -13.51 3.50
CA VAL A 173 -1.55 -13.47 3.89
C VAL A 173 -2.43 -13.58 2.65
N THR A 174 -3.03 -14.75 2.47
CA THR A 174 -3.89 -15.08 1.31
C THR A 174 -5.37 -15.13 1.65
N LYS A 175 -5.73 -15.00 2.93
CA LYS A 175 -7.10 -15.03 3.45
C LYS A 175 -7.24 -14.00 4.58
N SER A 176 -8.44 -13.46 4.76
CA SER A 176 -8.75 -12.51 5.82
C SER A 176 -8.43 -13.07 7.20
N VAL A 177 -8.02 -12.18 8.10
CA VAL A 177 -7.57 -12.47 9.46
C VAL A 177 -8.59 -11.89 10.43
N GLU A 178 -9.10 -12.73 11.32
CA GLU A 178 -9.99 -12.30 12.39
C GLU A 178 -9.29 -11.30 13.32
N ARG A 179 -10.06 -10.44 13.99
CA ARG A 179 -9.52 -9.51 15.00
C ARG A 179 -8.80 -10.26 16.11
N ASN A 180 -7.90 -9.57 16.81
CA ASN A 180 -7.16 -10.11 17.96
C ASN A 180 -6.36 -11.39 17.63
N THR A 181 -5.95 -11.58 16.38
CA THR A 181 -5.30 -12.82 15.92
C THR A 181 -3.87 -12.55 15.48
N VAL A 182 -2.95 -13.42 15.87
CA VAL A 182 -1.60 -13.48 15.30
C VAL A 182 -1.59 -14.54 14.22
N VAL A 183 -1.17 -14.16 13.02
CA VAL A 183 -0.95 -15.09 11.90
C VAL A 183 0.52 -15.17 11.53
N ALA A 184 0.97 -16.35 11.10
CA ALA A 184 2.32 -16.57 10.62
C ALA A 184 2.37 -17.61 9.50
N GLY A 185 3.38 -17.52 8.63
CA GLY A 185 3.71 -18.55 7.63
C GLY A 185 3.35 -18.19 6.19
N ASN A 186 3.59 -19.12 5.28
CA ASN A 186 3.26 -19.01 3.86
C ASN A 186 2.62 -20.34 3.39
N PRO A 187 1.28 -20.40 3.21
CA PRO A 187 0.32 -19.33 3.50
C PRO A 187 0.22 -19.07 5.01
N ALA A 188 -0.11 -17.83 5.38
CA ALA A 188 -0.26 -17.44 6.78
C ALA A 188 -1.47 -18.12 7.42
N ILE A 189 -1.29 -18.67 8.62
CA ILE A 189 -2.35 -19.29 9.43
C ILE A 189 -2.36 -18.68 10.83
N ALA A 190 -3.51 -18.76 11.52
CA ALA A 190 -3.60 -18.34 12.91
C ALA A 190 -2.69 -19.20 13.80
N VAL A 191 -1.83 -18.55 14.59
CA VAL A 191 -0.90 -19.19 15.53
C VAL A 191 -1.14 -18.78 16.98
N LYS A 192 -1.86 -17.68 17.20
CA LYS A 192 -2.24 -17.21 18.53
C LYS A 192 -3.47 -16.31 18.43
N GLN A 193 -4.27 -16.28 19.50
CA GLN A 193 -5.32 -15.29 19.69
C GLN A 193 -5.05 -14.52 20.98
N PHE A 194 -5.23 -13.20 20.95
CA PHE A 194 -5.26 -12.38 22.16
C PHE A 194 -6.58 -12.59 22.90
N LYS A 195 -6.53 -12.58 24.22
CA LYS A 195 -7.74 -12.61 25.04
C LYS A 195 -8.43 -11.25 24.95
N LYS A 196 -9.76 -11.28 24.87
CA LYS A 196 -10.61 -10.09 24.93
C LYS A 196 -10.53 -9.43 26.30
#